data_AF-A0A1I5AY30-F1
#
_entry.id   AF-A0A1I5AY30-F1
#
_cell.length_a   1.000
_cell.length_b   1.000
_cell.length_c   1.000
_cell.angle_alpha   90.00
_cell.angle_beta   90.00
_cell.angle_gamma   90.00
#
_symmetry.space_group_name_H-M   'P 1'
#
loop_
_entity.id
_entity.type
_entity.pdbx_description
1 polymer ?
#
loop_
_entity_poly.entity_id
_entity_poly.type
_entity_poly.pdbx_seq_one_letter_code
_entity_poly.pdbx_strand_id
1 'polypeptide(L)'
;MKLNERGFARPSRPQVAQSAPQPELEAICSGYSVEQDAVDRPYDDVWGPILDIWTGNSTDAEVRYRGSSGGVLSQIAIDLIESKAVDFVVHTQADPDEPLGNVTSPSFDRKGILAGAGSRYAPSSPLAKLNVYLETGKKFVFIGKPCDVVALRRMARIDPRIDLQVPYMLSFFCAGVPSRFGALAVLKKLEVEAAEVSKFEFRGRGWPGLTRATRFDGSEATMDYNSSWGTVLSRNLQFRCKICPDGTGEFADIVCADAWYGKDGYPDFAERDGRSLVIVRTARGQALLADLTHKGRVELEPLRVGEIELMQPYQRDRKRAVLARLGALVAGRRKLPNYRNLRLSALTWRSNPLWLLKNALGTFRRLPSTPPGS
;
A
#
# COMPACT_ATOMS: atom_id res chain seq x y z
N MET A 1 -2.73 -16.29 10.06
CA MET A 1 -2.66 -16.25 8.58
C MET A 1 -1.63 -17.27 8.13
N LYS A 2 -1.85 -17.98 7.02
CA LYS A 2 -0.89 -18.91 6.40
C LYS A 2 -0.84 -18.65 4.90
N LEU A 3 0.30 -18.93 4.26
CA LEU A 3 0.38 -18.90 2.80
C LEU A 3 -0.43 -20.07 2.22
N ASN A 4 -1.21 -19.81 1.18
CA ASN A 4 -1.83 -20.87 0.38
C ASN A 4 -0.86 -21.38 -0.70
N GLU A 5 -1.28 -22.41 -1.45
CA GLU A 5 -0.51 -23.00 -2.55
C GLU A 5 -0.12 -22.00 -3.67
N ARG A 6 -0.83 -20.87 -3.76
CA ARG A 6 -0.53 -19.79 -4.70
C ARG A 6 0.44 -18.74 -4.15
N GLY A 7 0.98 -18.97 -2.95
CA GLY A 7 1.92 -18.09 -2.27
C GLY A 7 1.29 -16.80 -1.74
N PHE A 8 -0.03 -16.76 -1.49
CA PHE A 8 -0.71 -15.60 -0.88
C PHE A 8 -1.15 -15.90 0.55
N ALA A 9 -1.09 -14.91 1.43
CA ALA A 9 -1.59 -15.04 2.81
C ALA A 9 -3.12 -15.18 2.84
N ARG A 10 -3.61 -16.19 3.56
CA ARG A 10 -5.03 -16.49 3.80
C ARG A 10 -5.27 -16.82 5.27
N PRO A 11 -6.51 -16.69 5.79
CA PRO A 11 -6.85 -17.17 7.13
C PRO A 11 -6.54 -18.67 7.26
N SER A 12 -5.97 -19.08 8.40
CA SER A 12 -5.53 -20.46 8.65
C SER A 12 -6.63 -21.40 9.13
N ARG A 13 -7.82 -20.86 9.46
CA ARG A 13 -9.03 -21.63 9.73
C ARG A 13 -10.08 -21.25 8.68
N PRO A 14 -10.46 -22.16 7.77
CA PRO A 14 -11.68 -22.01 7.01
C PRO A 14 -12.81 -22.62 7.85
N GLN A 15 -13.41 -21.88 8.77
CA GLN A 15 -14.58 -22.38 9.50
C GLN A 15 -15.43 -21.26 10.08
N VAL A 16 -15.94 -20.42 9.19
CA VAL A 16 -17.34 -20.00 9.30
C VAL A 16 -17.94 -20.41 7.96
N ALA A 17 -18.95 -21.27 8.00
CA ALA A 17 -19.52 -21.95 6.84
C ALA A 17 -19.59 -21.02 5.61
N GLN A 18 -18.93 -21.41 4.52
CA GLN A 18 -18.90 -20.64 3.27
C GLN A 18 -20.29 -20.47 2.62
N SER A 19 -21.33 -21.06 3.22
CA SER A 19 -22.72 -21.04 2.76
C SER A 19 -23.62 -20.00 3.43
N ALA A 20 -23.22 -19.36 4.53
CA ALA A 20 -24.02 -18.33 5.19
C ALA A 20 -23.46 -16.92 4.93
N PRO A 21 -24.31 -15.91 4.64
CA PRO A 21 -23.90 -14.51 4.65
C PRO A 21 -23.20 -14.18 5.97
N GLN A 22 -22.11 -13.42 5.89
CA GLN A 22 -21.39 -12.92 7.08
C GLN A 22 -21.46 -11.39 7.06
N PRO A 23 -22.59 -10.79 7.49
CA PRO A 23 -22.84 -9.36 7.36
C PRO A 23 -21.73 -8.52 7.98
N GLU A 24 -21.17 -8.94 9.11
CA GLU A 24 -20.05 -8.27 9.77
C GLU A 24 -18.78 -8.28 8.90
N LEU A 25 -18.44 -9.44 8.31
CA LEU A 25 -17.29 -9.54 7.41
C LEU A 25 -17.50 -8.70 6.14
N GLU A 26 -18.71 -8.74 5.57
CA GLU A 26 -19.09 -7.92 4.42
C GLU A 26 -19.04 -6.42 4.76
N ALA A 27 -19.37 -6.07 6.00
CA ALA A 27 -19.34 -4.71 6.51
C ALA A 27 -17.92 -4.18 6.76
N ILE A 28 -16.90 -5.02 6.97
CA ILE A 28 -15.51 -4.57 7.24
C ILE A 28 -14.53 -4.88 6.11
N CYS A 29 -14.75 -5.94 5.35
CA CYS A 29 -13.78 -6.44 4.41
C CYS A 29 -13.72 -5.54 3.19
N SER A 30 -12.62 -4.80 3.04
CA SER A 30 -12.35 -4.02 1.83
C SER A 30 -12.40 -4.91 0.59
N GLY A 31 -12.12 -6.22 0.74
CA GLY A 31 -12.65 -7.38 0.00
C GLY A 31 -13.87 -7.16 -0.86
N TYR A 32 -14.93 -6.87 -0.13
CA TYR A 32 -16.31 -7.04 -0.49
C TYR A 32 -16.96 -5.69 -0.76
N SER A 33 -16.61 -4.66 0.01
CA SER A 33 -17.14 -3.33 -0.20
C SER A 33 -16.11 -2.23 0.08
N VAL A 34 -16.16 -1.18 -0.73
CA VAL A 34 -15.46 0.08 -0.50
C VAL A 34 -16.45 1.19 -0.80
N GLU A 35 -16.71 2.04 0.18
CA GLU A 35 -17.66 3.12 0.08
C GLU A 35 -17.03 4.36 0.69
N GLN A 36 -16.95 5.43 -0.10
CA GLN A 36 -16.50 6.72 0.38
C GLN A 36 -17.68 7.45 1.01
N ASP A 37 -17.44 8.06 2.17
CA ASP A 37 -18.45 8.89 2.83
C ASP A 37 -18.69 10.18 2.03
N ALA A 38 -19.82 10.83 2.26
CA ALA A 38 -19.98 12.20 1.79
C ALA A 38 -18.93 13.05 2.51
N VAL A 39 -17.97 13.59 1.75
CA VAL A 39 -16.89 14.40 2.29
C VAL A 39 -17.12 15.86 1.93
N ASP A 40 -17.09 16.73 2.93
CA ASP A 40 -17.16 18.18 2.75
C ASP A 40 -15.76 18.76 2.48
N ARG A 41 -15.13 18.27 1.42
CA ARG A 41 -13.78 18.70 0.99
C ARG A 41 -13.62 18.45 -0.51
N PRO A 42 -12.67 19.14 -1.18
CA PRO A 42 -12.38 18.92 -2.59
C PRO A 42 -12.16 17.42 -2.87
N TYR A 43 -12.86 16.93 -3.90
CA TYR A 43 -12.78 15.54 -4.33
C TYR A 43 -12.33 15.50 -5.78
N ASP A 44 -11.14 14.96 -6.00
CA ASP A 44 -10.65 14.65 -7.34
C ASP A 44 -11.18 13.28 -7.77
N ASP A 45 -11.69 13.18 -9.00
CA ASP A 45 -12.30 11.95 -9.50
C ASP A 45 -11.31 10.76 -9.46
N VAL A 46 -10.02 10.99 -9.71
CA VAL A 46 -8.96 9.97 -9.72
C VAL A 46 -8.34 9.82 -8.34
N TRP A 47 -7.94 10.91 -7.70
CA TRP A 47 -7.09 10.90 -6.52
C TRP A 47 -7.86 10.93 -5.20
N GLY A 48 -9.18 11.06 -5.26
CA GLY A 48 -10.08 11.04 -4.12
C GLY A 48 -10.11 12.36 -3.36
N PRO A 49 -10.43 12.35 -2.05
CA PRO A 49 -10.49 13.57 -1.26
C PRO A 49 -9.08 14.13 -1.00
N ILE A 50 -8.91 15.42 -1.23
CA ILE A 50 -7.61 16.11 -1.09
C ILE A 50 -7.83 17.43 -0.35
N LEU A 51 -7.06 17.63 0.72
CA LEU A 51 -6.90 18.94 1.36
C LEU A 51 -5.64 19.63 0.85
N ASP A 52 -4.50 18.93 0.90
CA ASP A 52 -3.23 19.44 0.37
C ASP A 52 -2.45 18.38 -0.38
N ILE A 53 -1.56 18.85 -1.26
CA ILE A 53 -0.65 18.01 -2.04
C ILE A 53 0.73 18.66 -2.01
N TRP A 54 1.73 17.86 -1.67
CA TRP A 54 3.11 18.30 -1.56
C TRP A 54 4.05 17.32 -2.22
N THR A 55 5.24 17.80 -2.58
CA THR A 55 6.41 16.94 -2.74
C THR A 55 7.49 17.33 -1.77
N GLY A 56 8.29 16.37 -1.31
CA GLY A 56 9.34 16.69 -0.36
C GLY A 56 10.00 15.49 0.25
N ASN A 57 10.72 15.71 1.34
CA ASN A 57 11.52 14.68 2.00
C ASN A 57 11.74 14.99 3.49
N SER A 58 12.19 13.99 4.24
CA SER A 58 12.71 14.21 5.59
C SER A 58 14.01 14.98 5.53
N THR A 59 14.18 15.96 6.44
CA THR A 59 15.43 16.68 6.64
C THR A 59 16.49 15.82 7.33
N ASP A 60 16.09 14.68 7.89
CA ASP A 60 16.99 13.66 8.43
C ASP A 60 17.52 12.76 7.31
N ALA A 61 18.82 12.87 7.04
CA ALA A 61 19.48 12.17 5.95
C ALA A 61 19.38 10.64 6.06
N GLU A 62 19.43 10.07 7.27
CA GLU A 62 19.29 8.64 7.47
C GLU A 62 17.85 8.19 7.16
N VAL A 63 16.85 8.91 7.66
CA VAL A 63 15.43 8.62 7.40
C VAL A 63 15.13 8.71 5.90
N ARG A 64 15.64 9.75 5.23
CA ARG A 64 15.49 9.94 3.79
C ARG A 64 16.15 8.80 3.01
N TYR A 65 17.38 8.42 3.37
CA TYR A 65 18.11 7.35 2.70
C TYR A 65 17.46 5.97 2.91
N ARG A 66 17.00 5.67 4.12
CA ARG A 66 16.38 4.38 4.47
C ARG A 66 14.98 4.22 3.87
N GLY A 67 14.25 5.31 3.70
CA GLY A 67 12.95 5.31 3.02
C GLY A 67 13.03 4.81 1.58
N SER A 68 11.94 4.21 1.07
CA SER A 68 11.83 3.87 -0.37
C SER A 68 11.44 5.06 -1.24
N SER A 69 11.50 6.27 -0.71
CA SER A 69 11.11 7.55 -1.29
C SER A 69 11.76 8.63 -0.42
N GLY A 70 11.17 9.82 -0.25
CA GLY A 70 11.71 10.90 0.58
C GLY A 70 11.69 10.66 2.10
N GLY A 71 11.30 9.48 2.60
CA GLY A 71 11.32 9.17 4.03
C GLY A 71 10.24 9.85 4.88
N VAL A 72 9.33 10.65 4.29
CA VAL A 72 8.31 11.43 5.01
C VAL A 72 7.41 10.57 5.89
N LEU A 73 6.97 9.40 5.41
CA LEU A 73 6.10 8.50 6.17
C LEU A 73 6.77 7.98 7.45
N SER A 74 8.05 7.61 7.35
CA SER A 74 8.87 7.19 8.50
C SER A 74 9.13 8.37 9.44
N GLN A 75 9.38 9.56 8.90
CA GLN A 75 9.59 10.77 9.71
C GLN A 75 8.36 11.14 10.54
N ILE A 76 7.16 11.05 9.95
CA ILE A 76 5.89 11.24 10.68
C ILE A 76 5.78 10.25 11.84
N ALA A 77 6.05 8.98 11.58
CA ALA A 77 5.98 7.93 12.60
C ALA A 77 6.98 8.17 13.74
N ILE A 78 8.20 8.62 13.40
CA ILE A 78 9.25 8.95 14.38
C ILE A 78 8.81 10.12 15.24
N ASP A 79 8.33 11.22 14.64
CA ASP A 79 7.94 12.42 15.38
C ASP A 79 6.75 12.14 16.33
N LEU A 80 5.79 11.31 15.91
CA LEU A 80 4.65 10.92 16.75
C LEU A 80 5.06 10.10 17.99
N ILE A 81 6.08 9.23 17.88
CA ILE A 81 6.63 8.51 19.03
C ILE A 81 7.46 9.45 19.91
N GLU A 82 8.38 10.22 19.31
CA GLU A 82 9.29 11.11 20.06
C GLU A 82 8.54 12.19 20.84
N SER A 83 7.44 12.71 20.28
CA SER A 83 6.54 13.65 20.94
C SER A 83 5.58 13.01 21.94
N LYS A 84 5.57 11.67 22.05
CA LYS A 84 4.63 10.88 22.87
C LYS A 84 3.16 11.11 22.49
N ALA A 85 2.88 11.53 21.25
CA ALA A 85 1.53 11.61 20.72
C ALA A 85 0.89 10.22 20.59
N VAL A 86 1.72 9.19 20.42
CA VAL A 86 1.36 7.77 20.42
C VAL A 86 2.40 6.95 21.18
N ASP A 87 2.02 5.77 21.65
CA ASP A 87 2.89 4.84 22.37
C ASP A 87 3.72 3.95 21.44
N PHE A 88 3.19 3.61 20.26
CA PHE A 88 3.88 2.78 19.27
C PHE A 88 3.32 2.94 17.85
N VAL A 89 4.02 2.38 16.87
CA VAL A 89 3.60 2.33 15.47
C VAL A 89 3.39 0.87 15.07
N VAL A 90 2.22 0.54 14.51
CA VAL A 90 1.92 -0.76 13.92
C VAL A 90 2.17 -0.68 12.42
N HIS A 91 3.17 -1.42 11.94
CA HIS A 91 3.56 -1.42 10.53
C HIS A 91 4.14 -2.79 10.11
N THR A 92 4.28 -2.99 8.80
CA THR A 92 4.80 -4.24 8.23
C THR A 92 6.31 -4.13 8.04
N GLN A 93 7.04 -5.13 8.54
CA GLN A 93 8.49 -5.21 8.52
C GLN A 93 8.94 -6.50 7.82
N ALA A 94 10.25 -6.61 7.58
CA ALA A 94 10.84 -7.90 7.21
C ALA A 94 10.63 -8.91 8.33
N ASP A 95 10.27 -10.14 7.97
CA ASP A 95 10.20 -11.23 8.94
C ASP A 95 11.64 -11.67 9.30
N PRO A 96 12.06 -11.60 10.58
CA PRO A 96 13.39 -12.02 10.98
C PRO A 96 13.61 -13.53 10.79
N ASP A 97 12.54 -14.32 10.79
CA ASP A 97 12.60 -15.78 10.69
C ASP A 97 12.39 -16.29 9.25
N GLU A 98 11.95 -15.42 8.33
CA GLU A 98 11.76 -15.73 6.91
C GLU A 98 12.17 -14.54 6.03
N PRO A 99 13.37 -14.53 5.43
CA PRO A 99 13.92 -13.36 4.74
C PRO A 99 13.03 -12.76 3.64
N LEU A 100 12.29 -13.62 2.94
CA LEU A 100 11.33 -13.24 1.87
C LEU A 100 9.95 -12.86 2.40
N GLY A 101 9.71 -13.07 3.68
CA GLY A 101 8.44 -12.92 4.38
C GLY A 101 8.24 -11.53 4.97
N ASN A 102 7.04 -11.32 5.48
CA ASN A 102 6.68 -10.09 6.18
C ASN A 102 6.03 -10.44 7.51
N VAL A 103 6.38 -9.67 8.54
CA VAL A 103 5.71 -9.68 9.83
C VAL A 103 5.10 -8.30 10.09
N THR A 104 3.99 -8.25 10.83
CA THR A 104 3.47 -7.00 11.37
C THR A 104 3.71 -6.99 12.86
N SER A 105 4.38 -5.96 13.33
CA SER A 105 4.84 -5.81 14.72
C SER A 105 4.82 -4.32 15.11
N PRO A 106 4.71 -4.04 16.42
CA PRO A 106 4.86 -2.69 16.93
C PRO A 106 6.33 -2.24 16.91
N SER A 107 6.57 -0.97 16.61
CA SER A 107 7.83 -0.28 16.91
C SER A 107 7.59 0.81 17.93
N PHE A 108 8.52 0.93 18.89
CA PHE A 108 8.41 1.81 20.06
C PHE A 108 9.38 2.99 20.02
N ASP A 109 10.27 3.02 19.03
CA ASP A 109 11.30 4.03 18.90
C ASP A 109 11.71 4.23 17.43
N ARG A 110 12.55 5.24 17.21
CA ARG A 110 13.15 5.55 15.92
C ARG A 110 13.87 4.35 15.31
N LYS A 111 14.63 3.60 16.10
CA LYS A 111 15.42 2.46 15.63
C LYS A 111 14.53 1.37 15.04
N GLY A 112 13.43 1.03 15.72
CA GLY A 112 12.44 0.08 15.25
C GLY A 112 11.74 0.54 13.98
N ILE A 113 11.40 1.83 13.87
CA ILE A 113 10.81 2.39 12.65
C ILE A 113 11.78 2.28 11.47
N LEU A 114 13.05 2.65 11.67
CA LEU A 114 14.09 2.58 10.63
C LEU A 114 14.45 1.14 10.26
N ALA A 115 14.37 0.20 11.19
CA ALA A 115 14.57 -1.23 10.92
C ALA A 115 13.47 -1.81 10.03
N GLY A 116 12.24 -1.31 10.17
CA GLY A 116 11.12 -1.68 9.31
C GLY A 116 10.94 -0.82 8.05
N ALA A 117 11.80 0.19 7.84
CA ALA A 117 11.71 1.06 6.68
C ALA A 117 12.03 0.31 5.37
N GLY A 118 11.38 0.75 4.29
CA GLY A 118 11.52 0.16 2.97
C GLY A 118 10.24 -0.51 2.48
N SER A 119 10.07 -0.59 1.16
CA SER A 119 8.91 -1.24 0.55
C SER A 119 8.97 -2.74 0.74
N ARG A 120 7.82 -3.37 0.99
CA ARG A 120 7.67 -4.82 1.12
C ARG A 120 6.71 -5.36 0.06
N TYR A 121 7.24 -6.00 -0.98
CA TYR A 121 6.43 -6.53 -2.09
C TYR A 121 6.14 -8.03 -1.94
N ALA A 122 5.59 -8.40 -0.78
CA ALA A 122 5.21 -9.77 -0.43
C ALA A 122 3.87 -9.78 0.31
N PRO A 123 3.22 -10.95 0.49
CA PRO A 123 1.98 -11.04 1.26
C PRO A 123 2.13 -10.43 2.66
N SER A 124 1.12 -9.68 3.10
CA SER A 124 1.07 -9.08 4.43
C SER A 124 -0.37 -9.03 4.92
N SER A 125 -0.56 -9.04 6.24
CA SER A 125 -1.89 -8.99 6.88
C SER A 125 -1.85 -8.12 8.14
N PRO A 126 -1.71 -6.79 7.98
CA PRO A 126 -1.37 -5.91 9.12
C PRO A 126 -2.43 -5.84 10.21
N LEU A 127 -3.68 -6.16 9.88
CA LEU A 127 -4.80 -6.17 10.84
C LEU A 127 -4.99 -7.54 11.52
N ALA A 128 -4.20 -8.56 11.20
CA ALA A 128 -4.41 -9.92 11.74
C ALA A 128 -4.23 -10.02 13.26
N LYS A 129 -3.47 -9.10 13.86
CA LYS A 129 -3.24 -8.99 15.31
C LYS A 129 -3.89 -7.72 15.92
N LEU A 130 -4.84 -7.09 15.23
CA LEU A 130 -5.43 -5.82 15.66
C LEU A 130 -5.98 -5.89 17.10
N ASN A 131 -6.69 -6.96 17.47
CA ASN A 131 -7.24 -7.08 18.82
C ASN A 131 -6.15 -7.12 19.90
N VAL A 132 -5.01 -7.75 19.63
CA VAL A 132 -3.85 -7.75 20.55
C VAL A 132 -3.34 -6.33 20.77
N TYR A 133 -3.32 -5.49 19.74
CA TYR A 133 -2.91 -4.09 19.86
C TYR A 133 -3.94 -3.25 20.62
N LEU A 134 -5.24 -3.45 20.38
CA LEU A 134 -6.32 -2.74 21.06
C LEU A 134 -6.43 -3.10 22.55
N GLU A 135 -6.11 -4.34 22.92
CA GLU A 135 -6.09 -4.82 24.31
C GLU A 135 -5.00 -4.14 25.16
N THR A 136 -3.99 -3.53 24.54
CA THR A 136 -2.99 -2.74 25.27
C THR A 136 -3.55 -1.47 25.90
N GLY A 137 -4.70 -0.97 25.41
CA GLY A 137 -5.29 0.30 25.83
C GLY A 137 -4.48 1.54 25.45
N LYS A 138 -3.40 1.37 24.67
CA LYS A 138 -2.44 2.40 24.30
C LYS A 138 -2.74 2.99 22.93
N LYS A 139 -2.30 4.22 22.69
CA LYS A 139 -2.46 4.88 21.40
C LYS A 139 -1.39 4.40 20.43
N PHE A 140 -1.76 4.11 19.19
CA PHE A 140 -0.81 3.73 18.16
C PHE A 140 -1.15 4.31 16.79
N VAL A 141 -0.12 4.54 15.98
CA VAL A 141 -0.29 4.87 14.55
C VAL A 141 -0.38 3.57 13.77
N PHE A 142 -1.32 3.51 12.84
CA PHE A 142 -1.38 2.42 11.87
C PHE A 142 -0.79 2.85 10.53
N ILE A 143 0.18 2.07 10.01
CA ILE A 143 0.72 2.25 8.65
C ILE A 143 0.42 0.99 7.84
N GLY A 144 -0.42 1.13 6.82
CA GLY A 144 -0.86 0.01 6.01
C GLY A 144 -1.18 0.37 4.56
N LYS A 145 -1.46 -0.66 3.76
CA LYS A 145 -1.90 -0.50 2.37
C LYS A 145 -3.27 0.20 2.37
N PRO A 146 -3.67 0.84 1.26
CA PRO A 146 -5.00 1.47 1.14
C PRO A 146 -6.16 0.54 1.55
N CYS A 147 -6.12 -0.71 1.11
CA CYS A 147 -7.13 -1.71 1.46
C CYS A 147 -7.14 -2.10 2.95
N ASP A 148 -6.03 -1.95 3.66
CA ASP A 148 -5.97 -2.18 5.11
C ASP A 148 -6.59 -0.99 5.84
N VAL A 149 -6.28 0.25 5.42
CA VAL A 149 -6.86 1.47 6.00
C VAL A 149 -8.37 1.51 5.79
N VAL A 150 -8.88 1.14 4.62
CA VAL A 150 -10.34 1.00 4.39
C VAL A 150 -10.96 0.05 5.41
N ALA A 151 -10.34 -1.12 5.63
CA ALA A 151 -10.87 -2.11 6.56
C ALA A 151 -10.84 -1.58 8.00
N LEU A 152 -9.76 -0.91 8.41
CA LEU A 152 -9.63 -0.33 9.74
C LEU A 152 -10.64 0.80 9.99
N ARG A 153 -10.87 1.70 9.01
CA ARG A 153 -11.90 2.74 9.07
C ARG A 153 -13.31 2.16 9.21
N ARG A 154 -13.59 1.07 8.50
CA ARG A 154 -14.88 0.38 8.60
C ARG A 154 -15.05 -0.34 9.93
N MET A 155 -13.98 -0.96 10.45
CA MET A 155 -13.98 -1.55 11.79
C MET A 155 -14.18 -0.49 12.89
N ALA A 156 -13.68 0.73 12.71
CA ALA A 156 -13.90 1.81 13.69
C ALA A 156 -15.38 2.17 13.90
N ARG A 157 -16.24 1.91 12.90
CA ARG A 157 -17.69 2.12 13.01
C ARG A 157 -18.39 1.10 13.92
N ILE A 158 -17.74 -0.03 14.19
CA ILE A 158 -18.28 -1.13 15.02
C ILE A 158 -17.52 -1.30 16.34
N ASP A 159 -16.24 -0.93 16.38
CA ASP A 159 -15.39 -1.00 17.57
C ASP A 159 -14.83 0.39 17.91
N PRO A 160 -15.42 1.09 18.89
CA PRO A 160 -15.03 2.46 19.25
C PRO A 160 -13.60 2.55 19.82
N ARG A 161 -13.00 1.43 20.24
CA ARG A 161 -11.59 1.41 20.70
C ARG A 161 -10.66 1.88 19.59
N ILE A 162 -10.99 1.64 18.32
CA ILE A 162 -10.15 2.02 17.18
C ILE A 162 -10.05 3.54 17.06
N ASP A 163 -11.16 4.27 17.17
CA ASP A 163 -11.13 5.74 17.09
C ASP A 163 -10.43 6.37 18.31
N LEU A 164 -10.52 5.72 19.48
CA LEU A 164 -9.84 6.16 20.71
C LEU A 164 -8.32 5.90 20.68
N GLN A 165 -7.90 4.75 20.14
CA GLN A 165 -6.51 4.28 20.20
C GLN A 165 -5.73 4.51 18.90
N VAL A 166 -6.37 4.74 17.75
CA VAL A 166 -5.69 4.93 16.45
C VAL A 166 -5.92 6.34 15.92
N PRO A 167 -5.25 7.36 16.50
CA PRO A 167 -5.47 8.75 16.12
C PRO A 167 -5.09 9.04 14.67
N TYR A 168 -4.13 8.29 14.11
CA TYR A 168 -3.65 8.45 12.74
C TYR A 168 -3.58 7.11 12.01
N MET A 169 -4.19 7.07 10.83
CA MET A 169 -4.10 5.97 9.88
C MET A 169 -3.38 6.46 8.63
N LEU A 170 -2.13 6.05 8.46
CA LEU A 170 -1.27 6.47 7.37
C LEU A 170 -1.20 5.39 6.29
N SER A 171 -0.99 5.82 5.05
CA SER A 171 -0.87 4.89 3.93
C SER A 171 0.15 5.32 2.88
N PHE A 172 0.23 4.53 1.83
CA PHE A 172 1.09 4.75 0.69
C PHE A 172 0.43 4.25 -0.60
N PHE A 173 0.96 4.69 -1.75
CA PHE A 173 0.46 4.21 -3.03
C PHE A 173 0.78 2.73 -3.20
N CYS A 174 -0.24 1.92 -3.48
CA CYS A 174 -0.13 0.48 -3.59
C CYS A 174 -0.37 0.04 -5.03
N ALA A 175 0.68 -0.50 -5.65
CA ALA A 175 0.61 -1.04 -7.01
C ALA A 175 0.14 -2.51 -7.06
N GLY A 176 -0.11 -3.12 -5.89
CA GLY A 176 -0.59 -4.49 -5.72
C GLY A 176 0.30 -5.29 -4.79
N VAL A 177 -0.17 -6.48 -4.37
CA VAL A 177 0.58 -7.39 -3.50
C VAL A 177 1.00 -8.62 -4.31
N PRO A 178 2.31 -8.82 -4.57
CA PRO A 178 2.83 -10.05 -5.14
C PRO A 178 2.67 -11.25 -4.20
N SER A 179 2.63 -12.45 -4.76
CA SER A 179 2.77 -13.69 -3.98
C SER A 179 4.23 -13.90 -3.54
N ARG A 180 4.45 -14.86 -2.62
CA ARG A 180 5.80 -15.34 -2.29
C ARG A 180 6.57 -15.81 -3.52
N PHE A 181 5.88 -16.34 -4.54
CA PHE A 181 6.52 -16.72 -5.81
C PHE A 181 7.08 -15.54 -6.58
N GLY A 182 6.56 -14.32 -6.37
CA GLY A 182 7.16 -13.11 -6.92
C GLY A 182 8.59 -12.88 -6.38
N ALA A 183 8.79 -13.01 -5.07
CA ALA A 183 10.10 -12.88 -4.45
C ALA A 183 11.06 -14.00 -4.89
N LEU A 184 10.57 -15.25 -4.94
CA LEU A 184 11.36 -16.39 -5.46
C LEU A 184 11.77 -16.20 -6.93
N ALA A 185 10.89 -15.66 -7.77
CA ALA A 185 11.20 -15.37 -9.16
C ALA A 185 12.25 -14.25 -9.31
N VAL A 186 12.28 -13.29 -8.37
CA VAL A 186 13.35 -12.28 -8.33
C VAL A 186 14.68 -12.93 -7.95
N LEU A 187 14.71 -13.78 -6.93
CA LEU A 187 15.93 -14.53 -6.56
C LEU A 187 16.46 -15.38 -7.72
N LYS A 188 15.57 -16.08 -8.43
CA LYS A 188 15.95 -16.83 -9.63
C LYS A 188 16.62 -15.96 -10.69
N LYS A 189 16.14 -14.72 -10.89
CA LYS A 189 16.72 -13.78 -11.85
C LYS A 189 18.04 -13.17 -11.35
N LEU A 190 18.26 -13.17 -10.03
CA LEU A 190 19.54 -12.82 -9.39
C LEU A 190 20.51 -14.00 -9.29
N GLU A 191 20.11 -15.20 -9.76
CA GLU A 191 20.91 -16.43 -9.65
C GLU A 191 21.29 -16.75 -8.19
N VAL A 192 20.34 -16.53 -7.27
CA VAL A 192 20.50 -16.82 -5.83
C VAL A 192 19.45 -17.85 -5.39
N GLU A 193 19.88 -18.88 -4.67
CA GLU A 193 18.97 -19.85 -4.08
C GLU A 193 18.38 -19.32 -2.77
N ALA A 194 17.08 -19.58 -2.55
CA ALA A 194 16.39 -19.04 -1.38
C ALA A 194 16.99 -19.48 -0.03
N ALA A 195 17.60 -20.67 0.00
CA ALA A 195 18.27 -21.20 1.19
C ALA A 195 19.58 -20.47 1.53
N GLU A 196 20.17 -19.73 0.59
CA GLU A 196 21.42 -18.98 0.78
C GLU A 196 21.17 -17.58 1.35
N VAL A 197 19.93 -17.09 1.26
CA VAL A 197 19.57 -15.70 1.60
C VAL A 197 19.42 -15.55 3.10
N SER A 198 20.21 -14.65 3.68
CA SER A 198 20.08 -14.21 5.07
C SER A 198 19.17 -12.99 5.21
N LYS A 199 19.12 -12.14 4.18
CA LYS A 199 18.30 -10.92 4.17
C LYS A 199 17.84 -10.57 2.76
N PHE A 200 16.58 -10.14 2.64
CA PHE A 200 16.01 -9.68 1.38
C PHE A 200 15.36 -8.30 1.51
N GLU A 201 15.84 -7.36 0.70
CA GLU A 201 15.34 -5.98 0.62
C GLU A 201 14.76 -5.77 -0.78
N PHE A 202 13.46 -5.47 -0.87
CA PHE A 202 12.83 -5.23 -2.16
C PHE A 202 13.24 -3.88 -2.76
N ARG A 203 13.44 -2.88 -1.90
CA ARG A 203 13.77 -1.49 -2.25
C ARG A 203 14.12 -0.70 -0.99
N GLY A 204 14.92 0.35 -1.14
CA GLY A 204 15.32 1.30 -0.09
C GLY A 204 16.82 1.61 -0.21
N ARG A 205 17.36 2.38 0.73
CA ARG A 205 18.79 2.77 0.71
C ARG A 205 19.14 3.58 -0.54
N GLY A 206 18.30 4.55 -0.87
CA GLY A 206 18.29 5.29 -2.14
C GLY A 206 16.89 5.32 -2.77
N TRP A 207 16.74 6.07 -3.85
CA TRP A 207 15.47 6.21 -4.57
C TRP A 207 15.63 6.26 -6.10
N PRO A 208 15.03 5.31 -6.86
CA PRO A 208 14.32 4.12 -6.39
C PRO A 208 15.02 3.24 -5.36
N GLY A 209 16.33 3.05 -5.40
CA GLY A 209 16.99 2.03 -4.60
C GLY A 209 16.96 0.67 -5.29
N LEU A 210 17.90 -0.19 -4.90
CA LEU A 210 18.06 -1.53 -5.47
C LEU A 210 17.24 -2.58 -4.71
N THR A 211 16.80 -3.60 -5.44
CA THR A 211 16.45 -4.88 -4.83
C THR A 211 17.74 -5.63 -4.50
N ARG A 212 17.85 -6.19 -3.28
CA ARG A 212 19.06 -6.83 -2.77
C ARG A 212 18.74 -8.15 -2.08
N ALA A 213 19.49 -9.20 -2.45
CA ALA A 213 19.59 -10.44 -1.71
C ALA A 213 20.98 -10.51 -1.09
N THR A 214 21.05 -10.51 0.24
CA THR A 214 22.29 -10.74 0.99
C THR A 214 22.34 -12.20 1.39
N ARG A 215 23.48 -12.87 1.13
CA ARG A 215 23.70 -14.27 1.46
C ARG A 215 24.23 -14.44 2.89
N PHE A 216 24.25 -15.66 3.42
CA PHE A 216 24.84 -15.95 4.73
C PHE A 216 26.36 -15.71 4.79
N ASP A 217 27.06 -15.81 3.66
CA ASP A 217 28.49 -15.49 3.54
C ASP A 217 28.77 -13.97 3.46
N GLY A 218 27.72 -13.14 3.47
CA GLY A 218 27.81 -11.67 3.39
C GLY A 218 27.85 -11.10 1.98
N SER A 219 27.94 -11.92 0.93
CA SER A 219 27.88 -11.44 -0.45
C SER A 219 26.48 -10.94 -0.83
N GLU A 220 26.42 -10.00 -1.79
CA GLU A 220 25.16 -9.38 -2.23
C GLU A 220 24.94 -9.58 -3.73
N ALA A 221 23.71 -9.91 -4.11
CA ALA A 221 23.22 -9.83 -5.47
C ALA A 221 22.15 -8.74 -5.56
N THR A 222 22.22 -7.88 -6.58
CA THR A 222 21.32 -6.72 -6.71
C THR A 222 20.72 -6.58 -8.11
N MET A 223 19.55 -5.92 -8.18
CA MET A 223 18.96 -5.49 -9.44
C MET A 223 18.18 -4.19 -9.26
N ASP A 224 18.04 -3.44 -10.35
CA ASP A 224 17.29 -2.18 -10.38
C ASP A 224 15.78 -2.40 -10.22
N TYR A 225 15.08 -1.32 -9.84
CA TYR A 225 13.64 -1.32 -9.57
C TYR A 225 12.79 -1.79 -10.77
N ASN A 226 13.15 -1.42 -12.00
CA ASN A 226 12.36 -1.80 -13.17
C ASN A 226 12.56 -3.30 -13.48
N SER A 227 13.79 -3.79 -13.35
CA SER A 227 14.13 -5.20 -13.47
C SER A 227 13.40 -6.07 -12.45
N SER A 228 13.23 -5.63 -11.20
CA SER A 228 12.48 -6.38 -10.18
C SER A 228 10.97 -6.17 -10.29
N TRP A 229 10.48 -4.94 -10.08
CA TRP A 229 9.06 -4.61 -10.05
C TRP A 229 8.41 -4.71 -11.43
N GLY A 230 8.97 -4.00 -12.41
CA GLY A 230 8.40 -3.87 -13.76
C GLY A 230 8.33 -5.20 -14.51
N THR A 231 9.33 -6.07 -14.34
CA THR A 231 9.38 -7.34 -15.11
C THR A 231 8.94 -8.59 -14.33
N VAL A 232 9.09 -8.63 -13.00
CA VAL A 232 8.83 -9.84 -12.20
C VAL A 232 7.66 -9.66 -11.23
N LEU A 233 7.76 -8.75 -10.26
CA LEU A 233 6.81 -8.68 -9.14
C LEU A 233 5.40 -8.28 -9.59
N SER A 234 5.28 -7.30 -10.49
CA SER A 234 4.00 -6.82 -11.03
C SER A 234 3.21 -7.88 -11.81
N ARG A 235 3.87 -8.97 -12.24
CA ARG A 235 3.23 -10.12 -12.90
C ARG A 235 2.67 -11.13 -11.92
N ASN A 236 3.11 -11.10 -10.66
CA ASN A 236 2.76 -12.04 -9.60
C ASN A 236 1.69 -11.51 -8.62
N LEU A 237 0.96 -10.47 -9.01
CA LEU A 237 -0.04 -9.82 -8.15
C LEU A 237 -1.27 -10.69 -7.90
N GLN A 238 -1.79 -10.62 -6.67
CA GLN A 238 -3.09 -11.20 -6.36
C GLN A 238 -4.20 -10.62 -7.25
N PHE A 239 -5.13 -11.49 -7.67
CA PHE A 239 -6.21 -11.10 -8.60
C PHE A 239 -6.99 -9.90 -8.07
N ARG A 240 -7.27 -9.85 -6.76
CA ARG A 240 -8.04 -8.78 -6.15
C ARG A 240 -7.42 -7.40 -6.35
N CYS A 241 -6.09 -7.27 -6.36
CA CYS A 241 -5.41 -6.00 -6.61
C CYS A 241 -5.69 -5.46 -8.02
N LYS A 242 -6.06 -6.32 -8.98
CA LYS A 242 -6.37 -5.91 -10.36
C LYS A 242 -7.74 -5.24 -10.47
N ILE A 243 -8.64 -5.51 -9.54
CA ILE A 243 -9.99 -4.92 -9.45
C ILE A 243 -10.15 -3.98 -8.26
N CYS A 244 -9.05 -3.66 -7.56
CA CYS A 244 -9.08 -2.74 -6.41
C CYS A 244 -9.37 -1.32 -6.89
N PRO A 245 -10.35 -0.61 -6.28
CA PRO A 245 -10.71 0.74 -6.70
C PRO A 245 -9.81 1.81 -6.07
N ASP A 246 -9.14 1.47 -4.97
CA ASP A 246 -8.27 2.39 -4.24
C ASP A 246 -6.84 1.83 -4.18
N GLY A 247 -5.97 2.40 -5.00
CA GLY A 247 -4.52 2.21 -4.94
C GLY A 247 -3.79 3.40 -4.32
N THR A 248 -4.52 4.43 -3.88
CA THR A 248 -3.99 5.77 -3.55
C THR A 248 -4.26 6.18 -2.11
N GLY A 249 -4.93 5.34 -1.32
CA GLY A 249 -5.15 5.54 0.12
C GLY A 249 -6.19 6.60 0.43
N GLU A 250 -7.33 6.63 -0.28
CA GLU A 250 -8.38 7.66 -0.14
C GLU A 250 -8.96 7.82 1.28
N PHE A 251 -8.73 6.82 2.14
CA PHE A 251 -9.28 6.71 3.48
C PHE A 251 -8.25 6.97 4.59
N ALA A 252 -6.99 7.21 4.22
CA ALA A 252 -5.91 7.56 5.13
C ALA A 252 -5.99 9.04 5.56
N ASP A 253 -5.26 9.39 6.61
CA ASP A 253 -5.08 10.78 7.03
C ASP A 253 -4.04 11.49 6.17
N ILE A 254 -2.91 10.82 5.96
CA ILE A 254 -1.81 11.23 5.08
C ILE A 254 -1.39 10.00 4.26
N VAL A 255 -1.10 10.22 2.99
CA VAL A 255 -0.54 9.22 2.09
C VAL A 255 0.80 9.71 1.56
N CYS A 256 1.82 8.86 1.64
CA CYS A 256 3.12 9.12 1.00
C CYS A 256 3.33 8.17 -0.19
N ALA A 257 3.89 8.67 -1.28
CA ALA A 257 4.19 7.87 -2.47
C ALA A 257 5.49 8.36 -3.12
N ASP A 258 5.94 7.67 -4.16
CA ASP A 258 7.03 8.16 -4.99
C ASP A 258 6.63 9.43 -5.76
N ALA A 259 7.42 10.50 -5.66
CA ALA A 259 7.29 11.68 -6.52
C ALA A 259 8.21 11.56 -7.74
N TRP A 260 7.92 10.59 -8.61
CA TRP A 260 8.71 10.31 -9.80
C TRP A 260 8.89 11.55 -10.66
N TYR A 261 10.07 11.74 -11.23
CA TYR A 261 10.26 12.75 -12.26
C TYR A 261 9.69 12.24 -13.57
N GLY A 262 8.97 13.08 -14.31
CA GLY A 262 8.51 12.74 -15.65
C GLY A 262 9.63 12.94 -16.67
N LYS A 263 9.87 11.94 -17.51
CA LYS A 263 10.68 12.05 -18.73
C LYS A 263 9.87 11.47 -19.89
N ASP A 264 9.60 12.28 -20.91
CA ASP A 264 8.85 11.88 -22.11
C ASP A 264 7.47 11.23 -21.82
N GLY A 265 6.79 11.71 -20.77
CA GLY A 265 5.48 11.22 -20.34
C GLY A 265 5.50 9.94 -19.49
N TYR A 266 6.68 9.45 -19.09
CA TYR A 266 6.85 8.29 -18.21
C TYR A 266 7.71 8.61 -16.97
N PRO A 267 7.50 7.89 -15.85
CA PRO A 267 8.39 7.98 -14.70
C PRO A 267 9.83 7.62 -15.01
N ASP A 268 10.75 8.49 -14.60
CA ASP A 268 12.19 8.26 -14.59
C ASP A 268 12.61 7.55 -13.30
N PHE A 269 13.30 6.42 -13.46
CA PHE A 269 13.78 5.56 -12.37
C PHE A 269 15.30 5.65 -12.16
N ALA A 270 15.94 6.71 -12.66
CA ALA A 270 17.34 6.99 -12.34
C ALA A 270 17.52 7.26 -10.84
N GLU A 271 18.65 6.79 -10.29
CA GLU A 271 18.91 6.85 -8.87
C GLU A 271 19.24 8.27 -8.39
N ARG A 272 18.53 8.72 -7.35
CA ARG A 272 18.62 10.06 -6.76
C ARG A 272 18.32 10.01 -5.26
N ASP A 273 18.50 11.15 -4.60
CA ASP A 273 17.98 11.31 -3.25
C ASP A 273 16.46 11.22 -3.21
N GLY A 274 15.95 10.55 -2.19
CA GLY A 274 14.53 10.26 -2.05
C GLY A 274 13.64 11.50 -2.11
N ARG A 275 12.56 11.41 -2.89
CA ARG A 275 11.50 12.44 -2.95
C ARG A 275 10.13 11.77 -2.86
N SER A 276 9.32 12.22 -1.92
CA SER A 276 7.96 11.76 -1.68
C SER A 276 6.92 12.71 -2.25
N LEU A 277 5.89 12.15 -2.85
CA LEU A 277 4.58 12.78 -2.99
C LEU A 277 3.85 12.60 -1.66
N VAL A 278 3.23 13.65 -1.14
CA VAL A 278 2.47 13.64 0.11
C VAL A 278 1.07 14.18 -0.18
N ILE A 279 0.05 13.38 0.10
CA ILE A 279 -1.35 13.78 -0.04
C ILE A 279 -1.99 13.79 1.34
N VAL A 280 -2.51 14.95 1.72
CA VAL A 280 -3.23 15.15 2.98
C VAL A 280 -4.72 15.04 2.71
N ARG A 281 -5.42 14.22 3.50
CA ARG A 281 -6.85 13.96 3.28
C ARG A 281 -7.74 14.44 4.42
N THR A 282 -7.23 14.51 5.65
CA THR A 282 -8.03 14.90 6.83
C THR A 282 -7.43 16.12 7.52
N ALA A 283 -8.26 16.89 8.23
CA ALA A 283 -7.82 18.07 8.97
C ALA A 283 -6.76 17.74 10.02
N ARG A 284 -6.87 16.59 10.71
CA ARG A 284 -5.82 16.12 11.63
C ARG A 284 -4.52 15.75 10.89
N GLY A 285 -4.61 15.21 9.67
CA GLY A 285 -3.45 14.97 8.82
C GLY A 285 -2.77 16.27 8.39
N GLN A 286 -3.56 17.30 8.07
CA GLN A 286 -3.07 18.63 7.74
C GLN A 286 -2.35 19.28 8.93
N ALA A 287 -2.96 19.25 10.11
CA ALA A 287 -2.36 19.77 11.34
C ALA A 287 -1.04 19.04 11.67
N LEU A 288 -1.02 17.71 11.55
CA LEU A 288 0.18 16.90 11.77
C LEU A 288 1.31 17.27 10.79
N LEU A 289 1.02 17.39 9.49
CA LEU A 289 2.04 17.72 8.50
C LEU A 289 2.57 19.15 8.68
N ALA A 290 1.70 20.09 9.03
CA ALA A 290 2.07 21.48 9.32
C ALA A 290 3.01 21.56 10.53
N ASP A 291 2.73 20.81 11.60
CA ASP A 291 3.59 20.73 12.78
C ASP A 291 4.98 20.16 12.46
N LEU A 292 5.07 19.08 11.67
CA LEU A 292 6.37 18.55 11.21
C LEU A 292 7.16 19.55 10.36
N THR A 293 6.47 20.31 9.51
CA THR A 293 7.09 21.34 8.67
C THR A 293 7.62 22.50 9.52
N HIS A 294 6.81 22.96 10.49
CA HIS A 294 7.20 24.01 11.44
C HIS A 294 8.40 23.59 12.30
N LYS A 295 8.45 22.32 12.73
CA LYS A 295 9.61 21.74 13.45
C LYS A 295 10.84 21.52 12.57
N GLY A 296 10.77 21.78 11.26
CA GLY A 296 11.86 21.53 10.32
C GLY A 296 12.21 20.04 10.17
N ARG A 297 11.29 19.13 10.46
CA ARG A 297 11.49 17.66 10.31
C ARG A 297 11.32 17.19 8.88
N VAL A 298 10.59 17.95 8.07
CA VAL A 298 10.37 17.69 6.65
C VAL A 298 10.49 19.00 5.87
N GLU A 299 10.96 18.90 4.64
CA GLU A 299 10.95 20.00 3.67
C GLU A 299 9.95 19.65 2.57
N LEU A 300 9.00 20.55 2.31
CA LEU A 300 7.86 20.31 1.43
C LEU A 300 7.65 21.49 0.48
N GLU A 301 7.32 21.18 -0.76
CA GLU A 301 6.94 22.11 -1.82
C GLU A 301 5.51 21.80 -2.29
N PRO A 302 4.66 22.81 -2.49
CA PRO A 302 3.28 22.60 -2.93
C PRO A 302 3.24 21.99 -4.34
N LEU A 303 2.30 21.08 -4.58
CA LEU A 303 2.13 20.42 -5.87
C LEU A 303 0.70 20.59 -6.39
N ARG A 304 0.56 20.81 -7.70
CA ARG A 304 -0.75 20.78 -8.36
C ARG A 304 -1.20 19.35 -8.60
N VAL A 305 -2.51 19.09 -8.48
CA VAL A 305 -3.11 17.75 -8.70
C VAL A 305 -2.77 17.14 -10.07
N GLY A 306 -2.68 17.96 -11.13
CA GLY A 306 -2.34 17.51 -12.47
C GLY A 306 -0.94 16.90 -12.58
N GLU A 307 0.00 17.31 -11.73
CA GLU A 307 1.35 16.76 -11.69
C GLU A 307 1.36 15.32 -11.18
N ILE A 308 0.42 14.94 -10.29
CA ILE A 308 0.31 13.57 -9.80
C ILE A 308 0.07 12.60 -10.98
N GLU A 309 -0.72 13.02 -11.98
CA GLU A 309 -0.97 12.16 -13.15
C GLU A 309 0.29 11.85 -13.95
N LEU A 310 1.22 12.82 -14.04
CA LEU A 310 2.50 12.65 -14.72
C LEU A 310 3.43 11.72 -13.95
N MET A 311 3.41 11.83 -12.61
CA MET A 311 4.21 10.97 -11.73
C MET A 311 3.64 9.54 -11.62
N GLN A 312 2.32 9.39 -11.65
CA GLN A 312 1.62 8.16 -11.26
C GLN A 312 0.58 7.67 -12.29
N PRO A 313 0.90 7.60 -13.60
CA PRO A 313 -0.06 7.25 -14.65
C PRO A 313 -0.67 5.86 -14.44
N TYR A 314 0.13 4.92 -13.90
CA TYR A 314 -0.34 3.57 -13.58
C TYR A 314 -1.50 3.56 -12.58
N GLN A 315 -1.47 4.41 -11.54
CA GLN A 315 -2.54 4.45 -10.54
C GLN A 315 -3.81 5.07 -11.10
N ARG A 316 -3.68 6.16 -11.88
CA ARG A 316 -4.78 6.78 -12.61
C ARG A 316 -5.48 5.76 -13.51
N ASP A 317 -4.71 5.10 -14.36
CA ASP A 317 -5.23 4.13 -15.32
C ASP A 317 -5.87 2.93 -14.62
N ARG A 318 -5.32 2.48 -13.49
CA ARG A 318 -5.95 1.40 -12.72
C ARG A 318 -7.34 1.76 -12.23
N LYS A 319 -7.53 2.96 -11.68
CA LYS A 319 -8.84 3.40 -11.18
C LYS A 319 -9.85 3.58 -12.32
N ARG A 320 -9.42 4.17 -13.44
CA ARG A 320 -10.24 4.31 -14.67
C ARG A 320 -10.70 2.96 -15.24
N ALA A 321 -9.90 1.91 -15.12
CA ALA A 321 -10.24 0.59 -15.64
C ALA A 321 -11.20 -0.23 -14.76
N VAL A 322 -11.49 0.18 -13.51
CA VAL A 322 -12.15 -0.70 -12.52
C VAL A 322 -13.48 -1.24 -13.03
N LEU A 323 -14.40 -0.39 -13.52
CA LEU A 323 -15.72 -0.85 -13.96
C LEU A 323 -15.64 -1.82 -15.14
N ALA A 324 -14.75 -1.56 -16.11
CA ALA A 324 -14.53 -2.49 -17.22
C ALA A 324 -14.02 -3.85 -16.72
N ARG A 325 -13.14 -3.86 -15.71
CA ARG A 325 -12.66 -5.11 -15.09
C ARG A 325 -13.76 -5.81 -14.27
N LEU A 326 -14.67 -5.07 -13.63
CA LEU A 326 -15.84 -5.65 -12.97
C LEU A 326 -16.82 -6.26 -13.98
N GLY A 327 -17.00 -5.65 -15.16
CA GLY A 327 -17.77 -6.25 -16.25
C GLY A 327 -17.25 -7.63 -16.67
N ALA A 328 -15.93 -7.83 -16.64
CA ALA A 328 -15.34 -9.15 -16.87
C ALA A 328 -15.68 -10.17 -15.78
N LEU A 329 -15.82 -9.76 -14.51
CA LEU A 329 -16.28 -10.64 -13.44
C LEU A 329 -17.73 -11.06 -13.65
N VAL A 330 -18.59 -10.15 -14.11
CA VAL A 330 -19.99 -10.45 -14.48
C VAL A 330 -20.03 -11.51 -15.58
N ALA A 331 -19.29 -11.30 -16.66
CA ALA A 331 -19.20 -12.26 -17.76
C ALA A 331 -18.69 -13.63 -17.30
N GLY A 332 -17.79 -13.65 -16.31
CA GLY A 332 -17.26 -14.87 -15.70
C GLY A 332 -18.06 -15.43 -14.54
N ARG A 333 -19.29 -14.93 -14.28
CA ARG A 333 -20.18 -15.35 -13.17
C ARG A 333 -19.47 -15.37 -11.82
N ARG A 334 -18.65 -14.35 -11.53
CA ARG A 334 -17.94 -14.19 -10.26
C ARG A 334 -18.70 -13.23 -9.34
N LYS A 335 -18.54 -13.42 -8.01
CA LYS A 335 -19.05 -12.47 -7.01
C LYS A 335 -18.43 -11.09 -7.25
N LEU A 336 -19.25 -10.05 -7.25
CA LEU A 336 -18.82 -8.67 -7.42
C LEU A 336 -18.59 -8.01 -6.06
N PRO A 337 -17.53 -7.22 -5.92
CA PRO A 337 -17.44 -6.28 -4.82
C PRO A 337 -18.38 -5.08 -5.06
N ASN A 338 -18.88 -4.49 -3.99
CA ASN A 338 -19.73 -3.30 -3.99
C ASN A 338 -18.90 -2.03 -3.79
N TYR A 339 -18.72 -1.25 -4.85
CA TYR A 339 -17.97 0.02 -4.81
C TYR A 339 -18.91 1.20 -4.98
N ARG A 340 -18.89 2.13 -4.02
CA ARG A 340 -19.80 3.29 -3.97
C ARG A 340 -19.05 4.59 -3.72
N ASN A 341 -19.54 5.67 -4.33
CA ASN A 341 -19.03 7.05 -4.15
C ASN A 341 -17.55 7.27 -4.51
N LEU A 342 -16.96 6.42 -5.37
CA LEU A 342 -15.55 6.51 -5.81
C LEU A 342 -15.38 7.11 -7.21
N ARG A 343 -16.41 7.77 -7.74
CA ARG A 343 -16.47 8.39 -9.09
C ARG A 343 -16.11 7.46 -10.26
N LEU A 344 -16.21 6.14 -10.06
CA LEU A 344 -15.79 5.13 -11.04
C LEU A 344 -16.57 5.22 -12.36
N SER A 345 -17.86 5.58 -12.31
CA SER A 345 -18.69 5.77 -13.51
C SER A 345 -18.18 6.94 -14.35
N ALA A 346 -18.04 8.12 -13.75
CA ALA A 346 -17.51 9.32 -14.41
C ALA A 346 -16.13 9.07 -15.04
N LEU A 347 -15.23 8.40 -14.31
CA LEU A 347 -13.91 8.02 -14.82
C LEU A 347 -13.98 7.07 -16.02
N THR A 348 -14.88 6.09 -15.97
CA THR A 348 -15.06 5.11 -17.05
C THR A 348 -15.61 5.80 -18.30
N TRP A 349 -16.59 6.69 -18.15
CA TRP A 349 -17.17 7.46 -19.27
C TRP A 349 -16.16 8.37 -19.99
N ARG A 350 -15.19 8.92 -19.26
CA ARG A 350 -14.11 9.77 -19.82
C ARG A 350 -12.93 8.95 -20.38
N SER A 351 -12.99 7.61 -20.34
CA SER A 351 -11.90 6.73 -20.78
C SER A 351 -12.14 6.20 -22.19
N ASN A 352 -11.05 5.88 -22.91
CA ASN A 352 -11.13 5.34 -24.26
C ASN A 352 -11.86 3.96 -24.28
N PRO A 353 -12.95 3.78 -25.06
CA PRO A 353 -13.74 2.55 -25.07
C PRO A 353 -12.95 1.29 -25.50
N LEU A 354 -12.08 1.40 -26.50
CA LEU A 354 -11.26 0.27 -26.97
C LEU A 354 -10.27 -0.18 -25.89
N TRP A 355 -9.69 0.78 -25.18
CA TRP A 355 -8.80 0.50 -24.05
C TRP A 355 -9.54 -0.14 -22.87
N LEU A 356 -10.78 0.28 -22.59
CA LEU A 356 -11.64 -0.37 -21.58
C LEU A 356 -11.96 -1.81 -21.97
N LEU A 357 -12.32 -2.06 -23.23
CA LEU A 357 -12.57 -3.41 -23.74
C LEU A 357 -11.33 -4.31 -23.59
N LYS A 358 -10.13 -3.81 -23.91
CA LYS A 358 -8.87 -4.53 -23.70
C LYS A 358 -8.65 -4.89 -22.22
N ASN A 359 -8.98 -3.97 -21.30
CA ASN A 359 -8.92 -4.23 -19.86
C ASN A 359 -9.92 -5.30 -19.41
N ALA A 360 -11.15 -5.28 -19.93
CA ALA A 360 -12.17 -6.28 -19.65
C ALA A 360 -11.74 -7.67 -20.15
N LEU A 361 -11.38 -7.80 -21.43
CA LEU A 361 -10.92 -9.06 -22.03
C LEU A 361 -9.69 -9.63 -21.34
N GLY A 362 -8.69 -8.77 -21.06
CA GLY A 362 -7.51 -9.18 -20.32
C GLY A 362 -7.82 -9.65 -18.90
N THR A 363 -8.82 -9.07 -18.25
CA THR A 363 -9.28 -9.51 -16.92
C THR A 363 -10.02 -10.84 -16.99
N PHE A 364 -10.92 -11.01 -17.96
CA PHE A 364 -11.66 -12.24 -18.20
C PHE A 364 -10.73 -13.43 -18.41
N ARG A 365 -9.71 -13.29 -19.28
CA ARG A 365 -8.68 -14.31 -19.53
C ARG A 365 -7.87 -14.71 -18.30
N ARG A 366 -7.83 -13.85 -17.27
CA ARG A 366 -7.06 -14.05 -16.03
C ARG A 366 -7.95 -14.38 -14.84
N LEU A 367 -9.26 -14.59 -15.06
CA LEU A 367 -10.12 -15.12 -14.01
C LEU A 367 -9.53 -16.47 -13.55
N PRO A 368 -9.40 -16.70 -12.24
CA PRO A 368 -9.05 -18.02 -11.75
C PRO A 368 -10.05 -19.05 -12.29
N SER A 369 -9.61 -20.27 -12.60
CA SER A 369 -10.49 -21.37 -13.07
C SER A 369 -11.58 -21.69 -12.03
N THR A 370 -11.22 -21.70 -10.75
CA THR A 370 -12.13 -21.92 -9.62
C THR A 370 -12.66 -20.58 -9.05
N PRO A 371 -13.96 -20.45 -8.75
CA PRO A 371 -14.45 -19.28 -8.00
C PRO A 371 -13.72 -19.21 -6.64
N PRO A 372 -13.30 -18.03 -6.17
CA PRO A 372 -12.82 -17.92 -4.79
C PRO A 372 -13.98 -18.21 -3.83
N GLY A 373 -13.95 -19.36 -3.15
CA GLY A 373 -14.95 -19.79 -2.16
C GLY A 373 -15.69 -21.10 -2.50
N SER A 374 -15.01 -22.09 -3.08
CA SER A 374 -15.31 -23.51 -2.87
C SER A 374 -14.39 -24.06 -1.80
#